data_AF-A0A349JR73-F1
#
_entry.id   AF-A0A349JR73-F1
#
_cell.length_a   1.000
_cell.length_b   1.000
_cell.length_c   1.000
_cell.angle_alpha   90.00
_cell.angle_beta   90.00
_cell.angle_gamma   90.00
#
_symmetry.space_group_name_H-M   'P 1'
#
loop_
_entity.id
_entity.type
_entity.pdbx_description
1 polymer ?
#
loop_
_entity_poly.entity_id
_entity_poly.type
_entity_poly.pdbx_seq_one_letter_code
_entity_poly.pdbx_strand_id
1 'polypeptide(L)'
;MVDPDWRILSDQPPHAVTKVSGDPLLDELFPHVPHGIQWGLGRMEAFLRDTGDPHLGIPCVHVGGTNGKGSVASTVATVLDSAGHRAGLYTSPHLCSFRERFQIGGAPVGDGELRELASELDPDIRRH
;
A
#
# COMPACT_ATOMS: atom_id res chain seq x y z
N MET A 1 -28.13 4.29 11.71
CA MET A 1 -28.51 3.23 10.75
C MET A 1 -27.71 3.55 9.49
N VAL A 2 -26.62 2.83 9.23
CA VAL A 2 -25.71 3.12 8.13
C VAL A 2 -26.22 2.36 6.91
N ASP A 3 -26.41 3.09 5.82
CA ASP A 3 -26.87 2.57 4.53
C ASP A 3 -25.87 1.50 4.01
N PRO A 4 -26.33 0.29 3.65
CA PRO A 4 -25.48 -0.81 3.20
C PRO A 4 -25.06 -0.74 1.73
N ASP A 5 -25.50 0.26 0.95
CA ASP A 5 -25.09 0.39 -0.45
C ASP A 5 -23.72 1.07 -0.61
N TRP A 6 -22.66 0.27 -0.44
CA TRP A 6 -21.28 0.63 -0.78
C TRP A 6 -20.98 0.55 -2.29
N ARG A 7 -22.00 0.22 -3.09
CA ARG A 7 -21.88 0.05 -4.53
C ARG A 7 -21.93 1.41 -5.22
N ILE A 8 -20.74 1.81 -5.68
CA ILE A 8 -20.50 2.82 -6.72
C ILE A 8 -20.38 4.26 -6.17
N LEU A 9 -19.18 4.60 -5.71
CA LEU A 9 -18.65 5.97 -5.69
C LEU A 9 -17.66 6.21 -6.85
N SER A 10 -17.77 5.47 -7.96
CA SER A 10 -16.82 5.60 -9.10
C SER A 10 -16.91 6.94 -9.81
N ASP A 11 -18.02 7.65 -9.67
CA ASP A 11 -18.33 8.88 -10.43
C ASP A 11 -18.04 10.16 -9.64
N GLN A 12 -17.48 10.05 -8.42
CA GLN A 12 -17.10 11.22 -7.64
C GLN A 12 -15.78 11.81 -8.16
N PRO A 13 -15.69 13.14 -8.31
CA PRO A 13 -14.44 13.77 -8.70
C PRO A 13 -13.35 13.46 -7.66
N PRO A 14 -12.08 13.36 -8.09
CA PRO A 14 -10.99 12.99 -7.20
C PRO A 14 -10.88 13.96 -6.01
N HIS A 15 -10.90 13.44 -4.76
CA HIS A 15 -10.73 14.30 -3.58
C HIS A 15 -9.26 14.74 -3.44
N ALA A 16 -9.02 16.04 -3.26
CA ALA A 16 -7.67 16.59 -3.11
C ALA A 16 -6.89 15.87 -2.00
N VAL A 17 -5.72 15.32 -2.37
CA VAL A 17 -4.78 14.72 -1.41
C VAL A 17 -3.82 15.80 -0.97
N THR A 18 -3.80 16.12 0.32
CA THR A 18 -2.72 16.95 0.88
C THR A 18 -1.46 16.11 0.90
N LYS A 19 -0.54 16.38 -0.04
CA LYS A 19 0.78 15.76 -0.04
C LYS A 19 1.55 16.30 1.18
N VAL A 20 1.63 15.52 2.25
CA VAL A 20 2.63 15.77 3.30
C VAL A 20 3.92 15.19 2.77
N SER A 21 4.73 15.99 2.06
CA SER A 21 5.98 15.52 1.44
C SER A 21 7.19 16.25 2.01
N GLY A 22 8.10 15.44 2.54
CA GLY A 22 9.50 15.75 2.85
C GLY A 22 10.37 14.48 2.75
N ASP A 23 9.83 13.38 2.21
CA ASP A 23 10.54 12.12 2.02
C ASP A 23 11.08 12.06 0.57
N PRO A 24 12.41 12.02 0.37
CA PRO A 24 13.00 12.04 -0.96
C PRO A 24 12.64 10.84 -1.83
N LEU A 25 12.51 9.65 -1.24
CA LEU A 25 12.21 8.42 -1.98
C LEU A 25 10.76 8.41 -2.46
N LEU A 26 9.81 8.81 -1.60
CA LEU A 26 8.41 8.94 -1.99
C LEU A 26 8.27 9.96 -3.14
N ASP A 27 8.98 11.09 -3.03
CA ASP A 27 8.93 12.16 -4.02
C ASP A 27 9.56 11.75 -5.37
N GLU A 28 10.63 10.96 -5.32
CA GLU A 28 11.28 10.38 -6.50
C GLU A 28 10.39 9.34 -7.20
N LEU A 29 9.80 8.41 -6.44
CA LEU A 29 9.01 7.30 -6.99
C LEU A 29 7.60 7.74 -7.43
N PHE A 30 7.02 8.74 -6.78
CA PHE A 30 5.67 9.22 -7.05
C PHE A 30 5.64 10.75 -7.25
N PRO A 31 6.35 11.29 -8.27
CA PRO A 31 6.53 12.72 -8.48
C PRO A 31 5.23 13.41 -8.93
N HIS A 32 4.33 12.66 -9.57
CA HIS A 32 3.08 13.15 -10.11
C HIS A 32 1.94 12.21 -9.71
N VAL A 33 1.22 12.56 -8.64
CA VAL A 33 -0.11 12.01 -8.36
C VAL A 33 -1.10 13.12 -8.71
N PRO A 34 -1.48 13.29 -10.00
CA PRO A 34 -2.16 14.49 -10.48
C PRO A 34 -3.65 14.51 -10.12
N HIS A 35 -4.16 13.36 -9.68
CA HIS A 35 -5.57 13.13 -9.45
C HIS A 35 -5.76 12.78 -7.98
N GLY A 36 -6.78 13.37 -7.38
CA GLY A 36 -7.22 13.03 -6.03
C GLY A 36 -7.65 11.57 -5.86
N ILE A 37 -8.27 11.24 -4.73
CA ILE A 37 -8.71 9.87 -4.44
C ILE A 37 -9.79 9.45 -5.45
N GLN A 38 -9.47 8.48 -6.31
CA GLN A 38 -10.45 7.78 -7.15
C GLN A 38 -10.91 6.53 -6.42
N TRP A 39 -12.20 6.46 -6.10
CA TRP A 39 -12.80 5.33 -5.40
C TRP A 39 -13.04 4.13 -6.32
N GLY A 40 -13.05 2.94 -5.74
CA GLY A 40 -13.26 1.67 -6.43
C GLY A 40 -11.98 0.85 -6.60
N LEU A 41 -12.15 -0.45 -6.84
CA LEU A 41 -11.03 -1.41 -6.93
C LEU A 41 -10.60 -1.72 -8.36
N GLY A 42 -11.39 -1.33 -9.38
CA GLY A 42 -11.19 -1.79 -10.76
C GLY A 42 -9.78 -1.56 -11.33
N ARG A 43 -9.14 -0.42 -11.03
CA ARG A 43 -7.75 -0.15 -11.45
C ARG A 43 -6.75 -1.07 -10.77
N MET A 44 -6.91 -1.28 -9.46
CA MET A 44 -6.04 -2.15 -8.69
C MET A 44 -6.25 -3.62 -9.08
N GLU A 45 -7.48 -4.06 -9.30
CA GLU A 45 -7.80 -5.40 -9.78
C GLU A 45 -7.22 -5.68 -11.16
N ALA A 46 -7.27 -4.70 -12.07
CA ALA A 46 -6.67 -4.81 -13.39
C ALA A 46 -5.13 -4.86 -13.32
N PHE A 47 -4.52 -3.98 -12.52
CA PHE A 47 -3.08 -3.99 -12.27
C PHE A 47 -2.59 -5.32 -11.67
N LEU A 48 -3.29 -5.84 -10.67
CA LEU A 48 -2.92 -7.13 -10.05
C LEU A 48 -3.04 -8.28 -11.04
N ARG A 49 -4.09 -8.31 -11.86
CA ARG A 49 -4.26 -9.34 -12.90
C ARG A 49 -3.14 -9.30 -13.94
N ASP A 50 -2.77 -8.11 -14.40
CA ASP A 50 -1.73 -7.93 -15.41
C ASP A 50 -0.33 -8.28 -14.87
N THR A 51 -0.13 -8.18 -13.55
CA THR A 51 1.13 -8.51 -12.87
C THR A 51 1.16 -9.92 -12.28
N GLY A 52 0.20 -10.78 -12.66
CA GLY A 52 0.18 -12.20 -12.29
C GLY A 52 -0.40 -12.52 -10.92
N ASP A 53 -1.24 -11.64 -10.38
CA ASP A 53 -1.95 -11.77 -9.11
C ASP A 53 -1.04 -12.15 -7.91
N PRO A 54 0.07 -11.40 -7.67
CA PRO A 54 1.05 -11.78 -6.64
C PRO A 54 0.46 -11.83 -5.22
N HIS A 55 -0.59 -11.04 -4.99
CA HIS A 55 -1.33 -11.00 -3.72
C HIS A 55 -2.04 -12.33 -3.36
N LEU A 56 -2.31 -13.21 -4.34
CA LEU A 56 -2.95 -14.51 -4.08
C LEU A 56 -1.96 -15.59 -3.63
N GLY A 57 -0.66 -15.38 -3.82
CA GLY A 57 0.39 -16.33 -3.45
C GLY A 57 0.79 -16.29 -1.97
N ILE A 58 0.23 -15.37 -1.18
CA ILE A 58 0.66 -15.09 0.19
C ILE A 58 -0.56 -15.08 1.12
N PRO A 59 -0.55 -15.83 2.24
CA PRO A 59 -1.60 -15.69 3.27
C PRO A 59 -1.59 -14.28 3.87
N CYS A 60 -2.76 -13.62 3.92
CA CYS A 60 -2.86 -12.24 4.38
C CYS A 60 -3.78 -12.07 5.60
N VAL A 61 -3.35 -11.24 6.54
CA VAL A 61 -4.19 -10.68 7.60
C VAL A 61 -4.51 -9.23 7.22
N HIS A 62 -5.79 -8.92 7.00
CA HIS A 62 -6.23 -7.56 6.65
C HIS A 62 -6.75 -6.83 7.90
N VAL A 63 -6.15 -5.68 8.23
CA VAL A 63 -6.48 -4.91 9.44
C VAL A 63 -7.16 -3.60 9.07
N GLY A 64 -8.49 -3.55 9.22
CA GLY A 64 -9.32 -2.35 9.03
C GLY A 64 -9.65 -1.62 10.34
N GLY A 65 -10.31 -0.46 10.24
CA GLY A 65 -10.81 0.33 11.38
C GLY A 65 -10.36 1.80 11.38
N THR A 66 -10.88 2.62 12.29
CA THR A 66 -10.52 4.05 12.36
C THR A 66 -9.17 4.25 13.04
N ASN A 67 -8.96 3.61 14.19
CA ASN A 67 -7.77 3.75 15.03
C ASN A 67 -7.09 2.40 15.30
N GLY A 68 -5.82 2.42 15.68
CA GLY A 68 -5.09 1.22 16.15
C GLY A 68 -4.64 0.25 15.07
N LYS A 69 -5.02 0.43 13.79
CA LYS A 69 -4.64 -0.47 12.68
C LYS A 69 -3.14 -0.73 12.60
N GLY A 70 -2.32 0.33 12.65
CA GLY A 70 -0.86 0.20 12.59
C GLY A 70 -0.30 -0.59 13.77
N SER A 71 -0.77 -0.31 14.98
CA SER A 71 -0.36 -1.03 16.20
C SER A 71 -0.74 -2.51 16.17
N VAL A 72 -1.97 -2.82 15.73
CA VAL A 72 -2.45 -4.19 15.58
C VAL A 72 -1.66 -4.93 14.51
N ALA A 73 -1.49 -4.34 13.32
CA ALA A 73 -0.74 -4.95 12.22
C ALA A 73 0.73 -5.21 12.61
N SER A 74 1.38 -4.26 13.29
CA SER A 74 2.74 -4.44 13.81
C SER A 74 2.82 -5.56 14.86
N THR A 75 1.86 -5.63 15.78
CA THR A 75 1.81 -6.70 16.79
C THR A 75 1.65 -8.06 16.14
N VAL A 76 0.75 -8.19 15.16
CA VAL A 76 0.54 -9.43 14.39
C VAL A 76 1.82 -9.82 13.66
N ALA A 77 2.46 -8.89 12.95
CA ALA A 77 3.71 -9.16 12.23
C ALA A 77 4.82 -9.63 13.18
N THR A 78 5.02 -8.97 14.32
CA THR A 78 6.03 -9.35 15.32
C THR A 78 5.77 -10.73 15.92
N VAL A 79 4.50 -11.06 16.21
CA VAL A 79 4.14 -12.39 16.73
C VAL A 79 4.41 -13.47 15.68
N LEU A 80 4.05 -13.24 14.42
CA LEU A 80 4.31 -14.18 13.33
C LEU A 80 5.82 -14.37 13.10
N ASP A 81 6.59 -13.29 13.11
CA ASP A 81 8.04 -13.33 12.99
C ASP A 81 8.70 -14.09 14.15
N SER A 82 8.27 -13.81 15.38
CA SER A 82 8.72 -14.53 16.57
C SER A 82 8.35 -16.02 16.56
N ALA A 83 7.30 -16.39 15.84
CA ALA A 83 6.89 -17.78 15.63
C ALA A 83 7.67 -18.48 14.49
N GLY A 84 8.63 -17.80 13.86
CA GLY A 84 9.47 -18.35 12.80
C GLY A 84 8.90 -18.19 11.38
N HIS A 85 7.83 -17.41 11.21
CA HIS A 85 7.33 -17.07 9.88
C HIS A 85 8.03 -15.82 9.35
N ARG A 86 8.48 -15.82 8.10
CA ARG A 86 9.01 -14.61 7.45
C ARG A 86 7.85 -13.64 7.13
N ALA A 87 7.41 -12.87 8.12
CA ALA A 87 6.24 -12.02 8.04
C ALA A 87 6.53 -10.73 7.24
N GLY A 88 5.63 -10.40 6.31
CA GLY A 88 5.58 -9.10 5.67
C GLY A 88 4.61 -8.17 6.39
N LEU A 89 4.93 -6.88 6.48
CA LEU A 89 4.08 -5.84 7.05
C LEU A 89 3.94 -4.67 6.09
N TYR A 90 2.69 -4.32 5.78
CA TYR A 90 2.35 -3.09 5.08
C TYR A 90 1.58 -2.13 5.99
N THR A 91 2.06 -0.89 6.15
CA THR A 91 1.37 0.16 6.92
C THR A 91 1.45 1.53 6.24
N SER A 92 0.51 2.43 6.57
CA SER A 92 0.54 3.82 6.13
C SER A 92 -0.20 4.76 7.11
N PRO A 93 0.13 6.06 7.14
CA PRO A 93 1.31 6.69 6.52
C PRO A 93 2.62 6.26 7.21
N HIS A 94 3.76 6.75 6.72
CA HIS A 94 5.06 6.62 7.41
C HIS A 94 5.37 7.88 8.23
N LEU A 95 6.35 7.81 9.12
CA LEU A 95 6.80 8.95 9.93
C LEU A 95 8.04 9.62 9.37
N CYS A 96 9.13 8.87 9.14
CA CYS A 96 10.43 9.43 8.72
C CYS A 96 10.85 8.96 7.33
N SER A 97 10.57 7.70 7.00
CA SER A 97 10.98 7.08 5.73
C SER A 97 9.87 6.28 5.08
N PHE A 98 9.70 6.43 3.76
CA PHE A 98 8.76 5.67 2.95
C PHE A 98 8.94 4.16 3.08
N ARG A 99 10.16 3.71 3.34
CA ARG A 99 10.51 2.32 3.59
C ARG A 99 9.78 1.75 4.80
N GLU A 100 9.43 2.57 5.80
CA GLU A 100 8.69 2.11 6.98
C GLU A 100 7.35 1.45 6.62
N ARG A 101 6.79 1.80 5.45
CA ARG A 101 5.54 1.23 4.96
C ARG A 101 5.67 -0.23 4.58
N PHE A 102 6.88 -0.73 4.28
CA PHE A 102 7.10 -2.09 3.79
C PHE A 102 8.22 -2.73 4.62
N GLN A 103 7.86 -3.71 5.45
CA GLN A 103 8.83 -4.46 6.25
C GLN A 103 8.74 -5.95 5.97
N ILE A 104 9.87 -6.63 6.03
CA ILE A 104 9.97 -8.09 5.95
C ILE A 104 10.84 -8.56 7.10
N GLY A 105 10.33 -9.46 7.94
CA GLY A 105 11.05 -9.92 9.13
C GLY A 105 11.38 -8.78 10.10
N GLY A 106 10.46 -7.84 10.27
CA GLY A 106 10.62 -6.67 11.15
C GLY A 106 11.57 -5.57 10.66
N ALA A 107 12.19 -5.72 9.48
CA ALA A 107 13.10 -4.74 8.93
C ALA A 107 12.48 -4.02 7.71
N PRO A 108 12.58 -2.68 7.60
CA PRO A 108 12.23 -1.96 6.38
C PRO A 108 13.01 -2.45 5.16
N VAL A 109 12.32 -2.64 4.04
CA VAL A 109 12.95 -3.00 2.76
C VAL A 109 14.00 -1.97 2.33
N GLY A 110 14.98 -2.38 1.54
CA GLY A 110 16.04 -1.53 1.03
C GLY A 110 15.56 -0.50 0.02
N ASP A 111 16.26 0.64 -0.03
CA ASP A 111 15.97 1.69 -1.01
C ASP A 111 16.24 1.25 -2.45
N GLY A 112 17.27 0.41 -2.67
CA GLY A 112 17.57 -0.16 -3.98
C GLY A 112 16.48 -1.12 -4.44
N GLU A 113 16.04 -2.01 -3.54
CA GLU A 113 14.95 -2.96 -3.82
C GLU A 113 13.65 -2.25 -4.21
N LEU A 114 13.30 -1.17 -3.51
CA LEU A 114 12.11 -0.37 -3.85
C LEU A 114 12.24 0.31 -5.21
N ARG A 115 13.42 0.84 -5.55
CA ARG A 115 13.65 1.47 -6.86
C ARG A 115 13.60 0.46 -8.00
N GLU A 116 14.22 -0.70 -7.81
CA GLU A 116 14.21 -1.77 -8.78
C GLU A 116 12.78 -2.25 -9.06
N LEU A 117 12.01 -2.55 -8.01
CA LEU A 117 10.61 -2.96 -8.14
C LEU A 117 9.73 -1.85 -8.75
N ALA A 118 9.92 -0.60 -8.35
CA ALA A 118 9.17 0.51 -8.93
C ALA A 118 9.49 0.69 -10.41
N SER A 119 10.75 0.58 -10.81
CA SER A 119 11.17 0.65 -12.22
C SER A 119 10.65 -0.52 -13.03
N GLU A 120 10.61 -1.72 -12.46
CA GLU A 120 10.07 -2.92 -13.09
C GLU A 120 8.57 -2.78 -13.35
N LEU A 121 7.82 -2.25 -12.37
CA LEU A 121 6.36 -2.14 -12.42
C LEU A 121 5.86 -0.83 -13.07
N ASP A 122 6.73 0.16 -13.30
CA ASP A 122 6.35 1.46 -13.88
C ASP A 122 5.52 1.35 -15.18
N PRO A 123 5.83 0.44 -16.14
CA PRO A 123 5.02 0.28 -17.35
C PRO A 123 3.57 -0.13 -17.06
N ASP A 124 3.36 -0.99 -16.06
CA ASP A 124 2.02 -1.47 -15.67
C ASP A 124 1.31 -0.46 -14.77
N ILE A 125 2.03 0.22 -13.87
CA ILE A 125 1.51 1.32 -13.06
C ILE A 125 0.95 2.43 -13.96
N ARG A 126 1.63 2.76 -15.07
CA ARG A 126 1.18 3.82 -16.00
C ARG A 126 0.01 3.40 -16.90
N ARG A 127 -0.27 2.11 -17.02
CA ARG A 127 -1.38 1.58 -17.83
C ARG A 127 -2.74 1.77 -17.15
N HIS A 128 -2.75 1.88 -15.82
CA HIS A 128 -3.93 1.89 -14.96
C HIS A 128 -4.10 3.23 -14.23
#